data_AF-A0A967CKY3-F1
#
_entry.id   AF-A0A967CKY3-F1
#
_cell.length_a   1.000
_cell.length_b   1.000
_cell.length_c   1.000
_cell.angle_alpha   90.00
_cell.angle_beta   90.00
_cell.angle_gamma   90.00
#
_symmetry.space_group_name_H-M   'P 1'
#
loop_
_entity.id
_entity.type
_entity.pdbx_description
1 polymer ?
#
loop_
_entity_poly.entity_id
_entity_poly.type
_entity_poly.pdbx_seq_one_letter_code
_entity_poly.pdbx_strand_id
1 'polypeptide(L)'
;ADRIEREISQLEARADRAAEVVSRRFDDVIALLEQWGYVADWQLTSRGALLSRVFHESDLLVAESVASGLLDDLDPTSLAAFVSTFVFEYRSADPPPDPSFPSTQLRSRFKQLDNLSKRLQRDETSAGLTPHRAPDAGYIATVTMWAHGGELADLLDDNTTPGDFVRTMKQLIDLLRQVASHAPNPATRTTAEAAVNRVLRGVVLSASTMPIGGVA
;
A
#
# COMPACT_ATOMS: atom_id res chain seq x y z
N ALA A 1 23.97 36.70 29.26
CA ALA A 1 22.66 37.02 28.68
C ALA A 1 22.68 36.79 27.17
N ASP A 2 23.57 37.46 26.43
CA ASP A 2 23.63 37.46 24.96
C ASP A 2 23.80 36.10 24.25
N ARG A 3 24.39 35.09 24.90
CA ARG A 3 24.50 33.74 24.33
C ARG A 3 23.15 33.01 24.36
N ILE A 4 22.45 33.12 25.49
CA ILE A 4 21.14 32.47 25.67
C ILE A 4 20.10 33.16 24.78
N GLU A 5 20.14 34.49 24.66
CA GLU A 5 19.26 35.23 23.74
C GLU A 5 19.52 34.86 22.27
N ARG A 6 20.78 34.67 21.87
CA ARG A 6 21.13 34.16 20.53
C ARG A 6 20.66 32.73 20.30
N GLU A 7 20.81 31.85 21.29
CA GLU A 7 20.33 30.47 21.21
C GLU A 7 18.80 30.41 21.12
N ILE A 8 18.09 31.20 21.93
CA ILE A 8 16.62 31.35 21.87
C ILE A 8 16.20 31.85 20.48
N SER A 9 16.82 32.93 19.98
CA SER A 9 16.51 33.48 18.65
C SER A 9 16.75 32.46 17.52
N GLN A 10 17.80 31.65 17.63
CA GLN A 10 18.08 30.58 16.66
C GLN A 10 17.06 29.45 16.73
N LEU A 11 16.60 29.09 17.93
CA LEU A 11 15.58 28.06 18.14
C LEU A 11 14.22 28.52 17.63
N GLU A 12 13.81 29.76 17.94
CA GLU A 12 12.59 30.39 17.44
C GLU A 12 12.59 30.44 15.91
N ALA A 13 13.68 30.94 15.30
CA ALA A 13 13.77 30.99 13.85
C ALA A 13 13.77 29.59 13.19
N ARG A 14 14.25 28.54 13.89
CA ARG A 14 14.12 27.15 13.41
C ARG A 14 12.69 26.64 13.52
N ALA A 15 12.00 26.94 14.62
CA ALA A 15 10.61 26.57 14.82
C ALA A 15 9.70 27.23 13.76
N ASP A 16 9.88 28.51 13.50
CA ASP A 16 9.09 29.25 12.50
C ASP A 16 9.29 28.69 11.10
N ARG A 17 10.54 28.41 10.70
CA ARG A 17 10.83 27.75 9.42
C ARG A 17 10.22 26.37 9.33
N ALA A 18 10.25 25.59 10.41
CA ALA A 18 9.64 24.27 10.44
C ALA A 18 8.11 24.36 10.29
N ALA A 19 7.47 25.30 10.99
CA ALA A 19 6.03 25.55 10.88
C ALA A 19 5.63 25.97 9.47
N GLU A 20 6.40 26.86 8.84
CA GLU A 20 6.15 27.32 7.47
C GLU A 20 6.27 26.17 6.45
N VAL A 21 7.27 25.30 6.59
CA VAL A 21 7.43 24.11 5.74
C VAL A 21 6.27 23.14 5.91
N VAL A 22 5.80 22.93 7.15
CA VAL A 22 4.65 22.06 7.42
C VAL A 22 3.37 22.65 6.80
N SER A 23 3.15 23.96 6.93
CA SER A 23 1.97 24.62 6.32
C SER A 23 1.95 24.46 4.81
N ARG A 24 3.08 24.75 4.13
CA ARG A 24 3.15 24.62 2.67
C ARG A 24 2.91 23.18 2.21
N ARG A 25 3.54 22.21 2.88
CA ARG A 25 3.31 20.78 2.57
C ARG A 25 1.86 20.36 2.78
N PHE A 26 1.20 20.88 3.81
CA PHE A 26 -0.20 20.61 4.04
C PHE A 26 -1.07 21.20 2.90
N ASP A 27 -0.81 22.44 2.49
CA ASP A 27 -1.51 23.08 1.38
C ASP A 27 -1.30 22.32 0.05
N ASP A 28 -0.08 21.86 -0.22
CA ASP A 28 0.26 21.05 -1.39
C ASP A 28 -0.52 19.72 -1.41
N VAL A 29 -0.65 19.06 -0.25
CA VAL A 29 -1.45 17.82 -0.11
C VAL A 29 -2.94 18.10 -0.31
N ILE A 30 -3.48 19.17 0.28
CA ILE A 30 -4.89 19.52 0.10
C ILE A 30 -5.18 19.82 -1.37
N ALA A 31 -4.33 20.58 -2.05
CA ALA A 31 -4.48 20.87 -3.48
C ALA A 31 -4.49 19.59 -4.33
N LEU A 32 -3.62 18.62 -4.05
CA LEU A 32 -3.63 17.32 -4.73
C LEU A 32 -4.94 16.55 -4.45
N LEU A 33 -5.37 16.52 -3.19
CA LEU A 33 -6.60 15.81 -2.79
C LEU A 33 -7.85 16.47 -3.39
N GLU A 34 -7.89 17.79 -3.54
CA GLU A 34 -8.95 18.51 -4.25
C GLU A 34 -8.95 18.18 -5.75
N GLN A 35 -7.77 18.19 -6.40
CA GLN A 35 -7.63 17.81 -7.81
C GLN A 35 -8.15 16.38 -8.08
N TRP A 36 -7.92 15.45 -7.15
CA TRP A 36 -8.38 14.06 -7.25
C TRP A 36 -9.79 13.83 -6.68
N GLY A 37 -10.46 14.88 -6.20
CA GLY A 37 -11.84 14.84 -5.72
C GLY A 37 -12.03 14.12 -4.38
N TYR A 38 -11.01 14.06 -3.54
CA TYR A 38 -11.07 13.57 -2.16
C TYR A 38 -11.50 14.64 -1.17
N VAL A 39 -11.18 15.90 -1.47
CA VAL A 39 -11.57 17.08 -0.70
C VAL A 39 -12.35 18.03 -1.60
N ALA A 40 -13.38 18.65 -1.05
CA ALA A 40 -14.10 19.76 -1.67
C ALA A 40 -14.55 20.72 -0.56
N ASP A 41 -14.34 22.02 -0.73
CA ASP A 41 -14.73 23.06 0.22
C ASP A 41 -14.27 22.75 1.67
N TRP A 42 -13.02 22.28 1.84
CA TRP A 42 -12.46 21.86 3.13
C TRP A 42 -13.17 20.69 3.82
N GLN A 43 -13.94 19.89 3.08
CA GLN A 43 -14.64 18.71 3.57
C GLN A 43 -14.26 17.46 2.77
N LEU A 44 -14.31 16.31 3.45
CA LEU A 44 -14.09 15.01 2.78
C LEU A 44 -15.28 14.67 1.89
N THR A 45 -14.99 14.30 0.64
CA THR A 45 -15.98 13.68 -0.24
C THR A 45 -16.21 12.22 0.17
N SER A 46 -17.12 11.50 -0.51
CA SER A 46 -17.25 10.06 -0.31
C SER A 46 -15.96 9.29 -0.60
N ARG A 47 -15.12 9.78 -1.54
CA ARG A 47 -13.79 9.23 -1.80
C ARG A 47 -12.82 9.60 -0.67
N GLY A 48 -12.90 10.84 -0.19
CA GLY A 48 -12.20 11.32 1.02
C GLY A 48 -12.40 10.40 2.23
N ALA A 49 -13.66 10.03 2.48
CA ALA A 49 -14.03 9.13 3.58
C ALA A 49 -13.55 7.68 3.39
N LEU A 50 -13.32 7.23 2.15
CA LEU A 50 -12.68 5.95 1.87
C LEU A 50 -11.17 6.05 2.16
N LEU A 51 -10.50 7.07 1.61
CA LEU A 51 -9.07 7.30 1.82
C LEU A 51 -8.72 7.41 3.31
N SER A 52 -9.54 8.09 4.11
CA SER A 52 -9.33 8.22 5.56
C SER A 52 -9.34 6.90 6.34
N ARG A 53 -9.69 5.78 5.70
CA ARG A 53 -9.72 4.43 6.27
C ARG A 53 -8.64 3.52 5.69
N VAL A 54 -7.85 4.01 4.73
CA VAL A 54 -6.73 3.29 4.14
C VAL A 54 -5.46 3.66 4.89
N PHE A 55 -4.83 2.67 5.52
CA PHE A 55 -3.56 2.82 6.23
C PHE A 55 -2.47 2.11 5.43
N HIS A 56 -1.84 2.86 4.52
CA HIS A 56 -0.77 2.37 3.64
C HIS A 56 0.13 3.54 3.21
N GLU A 57 1.40 3.28 2.89
CA GLU A 57 2.33 4.31 2.38
C GLU A 57 1.96 4.85 0.98
N SER A 58 1.04 4.16 0.31
CA SER A 58 0.48 4.51 -1.00
C SER A 58 -1.04 4.52 -0.90
N ASP A 59 -1.55 5.09 0.21
CA ASP A 59 -2.96 5.15 0.55
C ASP A 59 -3.82 5.73 -0.57
N LEU A 60 -3.39 6.82 -1.21
CA LEU A 60 -4.10 7.45 -2.31
C LEU A 60 -4.18 6.53 -3.54
N LEU A 61 -3.10 5.84 -3.89
CA LEU A 61 -3.12 4.85 -4.99
C LEU A 61 -4.06 3.68 -4.67
N VAL A 62 -4.01 3.17 -3.43
CA VAL A 62 -4.91 2.09 -2.97
C VAL A 62 -6.36 2.55 -3.01
N ALA A 63 -6.66 3.73 -2.46
CA ALA A 63 -8.00 4.30 -2.43
C ALA A 63 -8.54 4.52 -3.84
N GLU A 64 -7.71 5.05 -4.76
CA GLU A 64 -8.07 5.18 -6.17
C GLU A 64 -8.35 3.85 -6.84
N SER A 65 -7.56 2.82 -6.53
CA SER A 65 -7.74 1.47 -7.07
C SER A 65 -9.06 0.86 -6.61
N VAL A 66 -9.39 1.03 -5.33
CA VAL A 66 -10.66 0.58 -4.77
C VAL A 66 -11.83 1.38 -5.36
N ALA A 67 -11.73 2.71 -5.40
CA ALA A 67 -12.80 3.60 -5.85
C ALA A 67 -13.11 3.46 -7.36
N SER A 68 -12.11 3.13 -8.17
CA SER A 68 -12.27 2.90 -9.62
C SER A 68 -12.70 1.48 -9.98
N GLY A 69 -12.88 0.58 -9.00
CA GLY A 69 -13.28 -0.80 -9.23
C GLY A 69 -12.17 -1.69 -9.80
N LEU A 70 -10.89 -1.29 -9.69
CA LEU A 70 -9.76 -2.11 -10.16
C LEU A 70 -9.66 -3.47 -9.45
N LEU A 71 -10.27 -3.60 -8.26
CA LEU A 71 -10.31 -4.83 -7.48
C LEU A 71 -11.57 -5.68 -7.74
N ASP A 72 -12.54 -5.15 -8.49
CA ASP A 72 -13.83 -5.80 -8.71
C ASP A 72 -13.71 -6.96 -9.71
N ASP A 73 -14.58 -7.96 -9.57
CA ASP A 73 -14.65 -9.16 -10.42
C ASP A 73 -13.37 -10.01 -10.48
N LEU A 74 -12.51 -9.88 -9.47
CA LEU A 74 -11.40 -10.80 -9.24
C LEU A 74 -11.87 -11.95 -8.34
N ASP A 75 -11.38 -13.17 -8.59
CA ASP A 75 -11.52 -14.26 -7.63
C ASP A 75 -10.62 -14.02 -6.40
N PRO A 76 -10.85 -14.71 -5.26
CA PRO A 76 -10.08 -14.48 -4.04
C PRO A 76 -8.57 -14.58 -4.19
N THR A 77 -8.08 -15.52 -5.00
CA THR A 77 -6.64 -15.69 -5.22
C THR A 77 -6.09 -14.59 -6.11
N SER A 78 -6.78 -14.26 -7.20
CA SER A 78 -6.38 -13.15 -8.06
C SER A 78 -6.40 -11.81 -7.33
N LEU A 79 -7.37 -11.59 -6.43
CA LEU A 79 -7.43 -10.41 -5.60
C LEU A 79 -6.24 -10.32 -4.64
N ALA A 80 -5.91 -11.41 -3.94
CA ALA A 80 -4.71 -11.45 -3.09
C ALA A 80 -3.43 -11.14 -3.88
N ALA A 81 -3.28 -11.76 -5.05
CA ALA A 81 -2.13 -11.54 -5.92
C ALA A 81 -2.07 -10.09 -6.41
N PHE A 82 -3.20 -9.49 -6.80
CA PHE A 82 -3.25 -8.09 -7.21
C PHE A 82 -2.92 -7.14 -6.05
N VAL A 83 -3.49 -7.36 -4.86
CA VAL A 83 -3.20 -6.51 -3.68
C VAL A 83 -1.74 -6.64 -3.23
N SER A 84 -1.08 -7.76 -3.53
CA SER A 84 0.35 -7.94 -3.25
C SER A 84 1.24 -6.89 -3.91
N THR A 85 0.77 -6.26 -5.00
CA THR A 85 1.56 -5.25 -5.71
C THR A 85 1.72 -3.94 -4.96
N PHE A 86 0.90 -3.69 -3.94
CA PHE A 86 1.06 -2.53 -3.07
C PHE A 86 2.10 -2.77 -1.97
N VAL A 87 2.28 -4.03 -1.55
CA VAL A 87 3.09 -4.35 -0.35
C VAL A 87 4.47 -4.92 -0.68
N PHE A 88 4.61 -5.61 -1.81
CA PHE A 88 5.90 -6.17 -2.22
C PHE A 88 6.81 -5.09 -2.78
N GLU A 89 8.11 -5.26 -2.56
CA GLU A 89 9.16 -4.40 -3.06
C GLU A 89 10.33 -5.27 -3.50
N TYR A 90 10.73 -5.17 -4.76
CA TYR A 90 11.98 -5.78 -5.20
C TYR A 90 13.18 -4.99 -4.65
N ARG A 91 14.03 -5.67 -3.86
CA ARG A 91 15.12 -5.06 -3.08
C ARG A 91 16.52 -5.46 -3.54
N SER A 92 16.70 -5.70 -4.83
CA SER A 92 18.03 -5.95 -5.41
C SER A 92 18.55 -4.71 -6.15
N ALA A 93 19.88 -4.65 -6.28
CA ALA A 93 20.55 -3.69 -7.16
C ALA A 93 20.41 -4.06 -8.64
N ASP A 94 20.16 -5.34 -8.92
CA ASP A 94 19.89 -5.82 -10.27
C ASP A 94 18.50 -5.35 -10.75
N PRO A 95 18.24 -5.32 -12.07
CA PRO A 95 16.90 -5.08 -12.58
C PRO A 95 15.92 -6.17 -12.09
N PRO A 96 14.68 -5.81 -11.70
CA PRO A 96 13.67 -6.80 -11.35
C PRO A 96 13.40 -7.72 -12.56
N PRO A 97 13.19 -9.03 -12.32
CA PRO A 97 12.79 -9.94 -13.38
C PRO A 97 11.41 -9.57 -13.93
N ASP A 98 11.13 -9.97 -15.17
CA ASP A 98 9.81 -9.76 -15.76
C ASP A 98 8.73 -10.46 -14.91
N PRO A 99 7.69 -9.74 -14.47
CA PRO A 99 6.65 -10.32 -13.64
C PRO A 99 5.83 -11.38 -14.38
N SER A 100 5.62 -12.51 -13.72
CA SER A 100 4.76 -13.59 -14.21
C SER A 100 3.32 -13.39 -13.73
N PHE A 101 2.38 -13.39 -14.68
CA PHE A 101 0.96 -13.24 -14.41
C PHE A 101 0.24 -14.56 -14.69
N PRO A 102 -0.57 -15.09 -13.74
CA PRO A 102 -1.29 -16.34 -13.94
C PRO A 102 -2.51 -16.19 -14.86
N SER A 103 -2.94 -14.95 -15.16
CA SER A 103 -4.05 -14.67 -16.07
C SER A 103 -3.87 -13.37 -16.85
N THR A 104 -4.49 -13.31 -18.03
CA THR A 104 -4.56 -12.07 -18.84
C THR A 104 -5.32 -10.97 -18.11
N GLN A 105 -6.32 -11.33 -17.30
CA GLN A 105 -7.09 -10.38 -16.49
C GLN A 105 -6.17 -9.66 -15.51
N LEU A 106 -5.32 -10.38 -14.76
CA LEU A 106 -4.38 -9.77 -13.82
C LEU A 106 -3.32 -8.91 -14.51
N ARG A 107 -2.78 -9.38 -15.64
CA ARG A 107 -1.86 -8.58 -16.46
C ARG A 107 -2.50 -7.26 -16.90
N SER A 108 -3.76 -7.31 -17.34
CA SER A 108 -4.52 -6.12 -17.74
C SER A 108 -4.79 -5.20 -16.55
N ARG A 109 -5.21 -5.73 -15.40
CA ARG A 109 -5.47 -4.94 -14.18
C ARG A 109 -4.19 -4.27 -13.68
N PHE A 110 -3.06 -4.98 -13.67
CA PHE A 110 -1.77 -4.39 -13.30
C PHE A 110 -1.35 -3.26 -14.25
N LYS A 111 -1.54 -3.42 -15.57
CA LYS A 111 -1.27 -2.34 -16.53
C LYS A 111 -2.11 -1.10 -16.25
N GLN A 112 -3.37 -1.26 -15.86
CA GLN A 112 -4.24 -0.14 -15.48
C GLN A 112 -3.75 0.52 -14.18
N LEU A 113 -3.35 -0.28 -13.18
CA LEU A 113 -2.77 0.19 -11.94
C LEU A 113 -1.46 0.96 -12.15
N ASP A 114 -0.55 0.45 -12.97
CA ASP A 114 0.71 1.10 -13.32
C ASP A 114 0.48 2.44 -14.03
N ASN A 115 -0.48 2.51 -14.96
CA ASN A 115 -0.86 3.77 -15.59
C ASN A 115 -1.46 4.78 -14.59
N LEU A 116 -2.28 4.31 -13.66
CA LEU A 116 -2.86 5.12 -12.59
C LEU A 116 -1.75 5.66 -11.67
N SER A 117 -0.83 4.81 -11.22
CA SER A 117 0.34 5.19 -10.41
C SER A 117 1.19 6.24 -11.13
N LYS A 118 1.53 6.01 -12.41
CA LYS A 118 2.29 6.99 -13.20
C LYS A 118 1.58 8.33 -13.35
N ARG A 119 0.24 8.35 -13.42
CA ARG A 119 -0.52 9.61 -13.42
C ARG A 119 -0.42 10.31 -12.08
N LEU A 120 -0.65 9.57 -11.00
CA LEU A 120 -0.58 10.11 -9.65
C LEU A 120 0.82 10.62 -9.30
N GLN A 121 1.89 9.91 -9.64
CA GLN A 121 3.27 10.37 -9.42
C GLN A 121 3.60 11.67 -10.16
N ARG A 122 3.04 11.87 -11.37
CA ARG A 122 3.20 13.15 -12.09
C ARG A 122 2.48 14.28 -11.38
N ASP A 123 1.29 14.02 -10.86
CA ASP A 123 0.50 15.03 -10.14
C ASP A 123 1.15 15.36 -8.78
N GLU A 124 1.64 14.36 -8.05
CA GLU A 124 2.43 14.52 -6.81
C GLU A 124 3.68 15.36 -7.07
N THR A 125 4.45 15.04 -8.12
CA THR A 125 5.65 15.80 -8.49
C THR A 125 5.30 17.25 -8.85
N SER A 126 4.19 17.45 -9.59
CA SER A 126 3.75 18.79 -10.00
C SER A 126 3.28 19.64 -8.81
N ALA A 127 2.76 18.99 -7.76
CA ALA A 127 2.41 19.61 -6.49
C ALA A 127 3.62 19.78 -5.54
N GLY A 128 4.83 19.42 -5.94
CA GLY A 128 6.03 19.52 -5.10
C GLY A 128 6.12 18.46 -3.99
N LEU A 129 5.29 17.41 -4.06
CA LEU A 129 5.26 16.30 -3.12
C LEU A 129 6.27 15.22 -3.52
N THR A 130 6.70 14.44 -2.53
CA THR A 130 7.47 13.21 -2.80
C THR A 130 6.53 12.17 -3.42
N PRO A 131 6.81 11.65 -4.62
CA PRO A 131 5.95 10.66 -5.24
C PRO A 131 5.86 9.36 -4.44
N HIS A 132 4.70 8.73 -4.45
CA HIS A 132 4.53 7.41 -3.86
C HIS A 132 5.36 6.34 -4.58
N ARG A 133 5.63 5.25 -3.87
CA ARG A 133 6.30 4.07 -4.44
C ARG A 133 5.44 3.42 -5.51
N ALA A 134 6.04 3.10 -6.66
CA ALA A 134 5.33 2.40 -7.74
C ALA A 134 4.91 0.98 -7.31
N PRO A 135 3.75 0.49 -7.77
CA PRO A 135 3.29 -0.87 -7.50
C PRO A 135 4.19 -1.90 -8.19
N ASP A 136 4.48 -2.99 -7.51
CA ASP A 136 5.43 -4.02 -7.97
C ASP A 136 4.74 -5.37 -8.20
N ALA A 137 4.79 -5.89 -9.42
CA ALA A 137 4.16 -7.16 -9.80
C ALA A 137 4.98 -8.41 -9.44
N GLY A 138 6.18 -8.27 -8.85
CA GLY A 138 7.11 -9.37 -8.60
C GLY A 138 6.55 -10.50 -7.72
N TYR A 139 5.57 -10.21 -6.87
CA TYR A 139 4.99 -11.21 -5.95
C TYR A 139 3.66 -11.83 -6.41
N ILE A 140 3.14 -11.43 -7.57
CA ILE A 140 1.86 -11.95 -8.08
C ILE A 140 1.88 -13.48 -8.19
N ALA A 141 2.93 -14.05 -8.78
CA ALA A 141 3.06 -15.49 -8.94
C ALA A 141 3.21 -16.20 -7.59
N THR A 142 4.03 -15.67 -6.69
CA THR A 142 4.27 -16.22 -5.36
C THR A 142 2.99 -16.26 -4.53
N VAL A 143 2.25 -15.14 -4.48
CA VAL A 143 0.99 -15.06 -3.75
C VAL A 143 -0.08 -15.95 -4.37
N THR A 144 -0.11 -16.06 -5.70
CA THR A 144 -1.02 -16.99 -6.39
C THR A 144 -0.75 -18.43 -5.95
N MET A 145 0.50 -18.88 -6.00
CA MET A 145 0.85 -20.25 -5.60
C MET A 145 0.61 -20.49 -4.11
N TRP A 146 0.91 -19.51 -3.26
CA TRP A 146 0.60 -19.58 -1.83
C TRP A 146 -0.90 -19.68 -1.57
N ALA A 147 -1.73 -18.83 -2.18
CA ALA A 147 -3.18 -18.87 -1.99
C ALA A 147 -3.83 -20.18 -2.52
N HIS A 148 -3.17 -20.88 -3.45
CA HIS A 148 -3.58 -22.20 -3.93
C HIS A 148 -3.11 -23.38 -3.06
N GLY A 149 -2.29 -23.14 -2.03
CA GLY A 149 -1.84 -24.19 -1.11
C GLY A 149 -0.38 -24.65 -1.28
N GLY A 150 0.41 -24.01 -2.14
CA GLY A 150 1.83 -24.37 -2.35
C GLY A 150 2.68 -24.34 -1.08
N GLU A 151 3.77 -25.10 -1.03
CA GLU A 151 4.61 -25.13 0.16
C GLU A 151 5.54 -23.91 0.22
N LEU A 152 5.88 -23.46 1.42
CA LEU A 152 6.78 -22.30 1.58
C LEU A 152 8.13 -22.55 0.91
N ALA A 153 8.66 -23.78 1.01
CA ALA A 153 9.95 -24.15 0.45
C ALA A 153 10.04 -23.92 -1.07
N ASP A 154 8.92 -24.05 -1.78
CA ASP A 154 8.85 -23.85 -3.24
C ASP A 154 8.75 -22.36 -3.64
N LEU A 155 8.48 -21.48 -2.68
CA LEU A 155 8.21 -20.06 -2.88
C LEU A 155 9.38 -19.15 -2.50
N LEU A 156 10.34 -19.69 -1.75
CA LEU A 156 11.53 -18.95 -1.35
C LEU A 156 12.55 -18.99 -2.48
N ASP A 157 13.10 -17.82 -2.78
CA ASP A 157 14.26 -17.67 -3.64
C ASP A 157 15.48 -17.26 -2.80
N ASP A 158 16.65 -17.14 -3.44
CA ASP A 158 17.90 -16.78 -2.77
C ASP A 158 17.86 -15.40 -2.07
N ASN A 159 16.88 -14.56 -2.42
CA ASN A 159 16.74 -13.19 -1.92
C ASN A 159 15.62 -13.03 -0.87
N THR A 160 14.82 -14.08 -0.64
CA THR A 160 13.63 -14.02 0.23
C THR A 160 13.82 -14.95 1.41
N THR A 161 13.92 -14.39 2.61
CA THR A 161 13.92 -15.22 3.83
C THR A 161 12.50 -15.65 4.19
N PRO A 162 12.31 -16.76 4.94
CA PRO A 162 11.02 -17.12 5.51
C PRO A 162 10.40 -16.00 6.35
N GLY A 163 11.23 -15.20 7.05
CA GLY A 163 10.79 -14.07 7.86
C GLY A 163 10.23 -12.93 7.02
N ASP A 164 10.90 -12.60 5.92
CA ASP A 164 10.44 -11.58 4.97
C ASP A 164 9.13 -12.01 4.31
N PHE A 165 9.04 -13.29 3.89
CA PHE A 165 7.79 -13.85 3.37
C PHE A 165 6.62 -13.66 4.35
N VAL A 166 6.80 -14.07 5.61
CA VAL A 166 5.75 -13.95 6.64
C VAL A 166 5.40 -12.48 6.89
N ARG A 167 6.39 -11.58 6.91
CA ARG A 167 6.16 -10.14 7.06
C ARG A 167 5.31 -9.59 5.90
N THR A 168 5.67 -9.89 4.66
CA THR A 168 4.93 -9.44 3.48
C THR A 168 3.52 -10.02 3.46
N MET A 169 3.33 -11.29 3.83
CA MET A 169 1.99 -11.89 3.94
C MET A 169 1.13 -11.21 5.01
N LYS A 170 1.71 -10.80 6.15
CA LYS A 170 0.99 -10.03 7.18
C LYS A 170 0.54 -8.67 6.65
N GLN A 171 1.43 -7.94 5.98
CA GLN A 171 1.09 -6.65 5.35
C GLN A 171 -0.01 -6.81 4.29
N LEU A 172 0.08 -7.86 3.46
CA LEU A 172 -0.96 -8.22 2.48
C LEU A 172 -2.31 -8.50 3.17
N ILE A 173 -2.31 -9.31 4.22
CA ILE A 173 -3.53 -9.64 4.98
C ILE A 173 -4.15 -8.39 5.60
N ASP A 174 -3.34 -7.50 6.17
CA ASP A 174 -3.82 -6.27 6.77
C ASP A 174 -4.44 -5.34 5.73
N LEU A 175 -3.83 -5.22 4.55
CA LEU A 175 -4.41 -4.44 3.44
C LEU A 175 -5.69 -5.09 2.90
N LEU A 176 -5.73 -6.41 2.76
CA LEU A 176 -6.95 -7.14 2.36
C LEU A 176 -8.08 -6.96 3.37
N ARG A 177 -7.79 -6.89 4.68
CA ARG A 177 -8.78 -6.59 5.72
C ARG A 177 -9.35 -5.17 5.62
N GLN A 178 -8.52 -4.20 5.24
CA GLN A 178 -9.00 -2.84 4.97
C GLN A 178 -9.94 -2.83 3.76
N VAL A 179 -9.59 -3.54 2.67
CA VAL A 179 -10.47 -3.72 1.50
C VAL A 179 -11.79 -4.42 1.88
N ALA A 180 -11.72 -5.52 2.64
CA ALA A 180 -12.87 -6.25 3.15
C ALA A 180 -13.82 -5.37 3.97
N SER A 181 -13.28 -4.38 4.69
CA SER A 181 -14.07 -3.50 5.55
C SER A 181 -14.65 -2.30 4.82
N HIS A 182 -13.98 -1.80 3.78
CA HIS A 182 -14.21 -0.46 3.26
C HIS A 182 -14.45 -0.36 1.76
N ALA A 183 -14.24 -1.42 0.98
CA ALA A 183 -14.51 -1.38 -0.46
C ALA A 183 -15.99 -1.03 -0.72
N PRO A 184 -16.30 -0.11 -1.66
CA PRO A 184 -17.68 0.28 -1.97
C PRO A 184 -18.54 -0.90 -2.41
N ASN A 185 -17.99 -1.77 -3.27
CA ASN A 185 -18.66 -2.95 -3.80
C ASN A 185 -18.73 -4.07 -2.73
N PRO A 186 -19.93 -4.52 -2.31
CA PRO A 186 -20.07 -5.61 -1.35
C PRO A 186 -19.46 -6.94 -1.81
N ALA A 187 -19.50 -7.25 -3.11
CA ALA A 187 -18.92 -8.47 -3.64
C ALA A 187 -17.39 -8.45 -3.46
N THR A 188 -16.75 -7.31 -3.73
CA THR A 188 -15.31 -7.11 -3.49
C THR A 188 -14.94 -7.27 -2.03
N ARG A 189 -15.81 -6.83 -1.09
CA ARG A 189 -15.60 -7.06 0.34
C ARG A 189 -15.60 -8.55 0.69
N THR A 190 -16.61 -9.29 0.24
CA THR A 190 -16.68 -10.75 0.46
C THR A 190 -15.51 -11.49 -0.17
N THR A 191 -15.09 -11.10 -1.39
CA THR A 191 -13.91 -11.66 -2.04
C THR A 191 -12.64 -11.38 -1.25
N ALA A 192 -12.48 -10.18 -0.69
CA ALA A 192 -11.33 -9.83 0.14
C ALA A 192 -11.28 -10.64 1.44
N GLU A 193 -12.41 -10.88 2.09
CA GLU A 193 -12.49 -11.79 3.26
C GLU A 193 -12.06 -13.22 2.88
N ALA A 194 -12.55 -13.73 1.74
CA ALA A 194 -12.14 -15.02 1.23
C ALA A 194 -10.63 -15.06 0.89
N ALA A 195 -10.07 -13.97 0.35
CA ALA A 195 -8.65 -13.84 0.04
C ALA A 195 -7.78 -13.90 1.31
N VAL A 196 -8.21 -13.23 2.39
CA VAL A 196 -7.54 -13.32 3.71
C VAL A 196 -7.45 -14.78 4.16
N ASN A 197 -8.55 -15.53 4.06
CA ASN A 197 -8.57 -16.94 4.48
C ASN A 197 -7.66 -17.85 3.63
N ARG A 198 -7.43 -17.51 2.36
CA ARG A 198 -6.52 -18.24 1.47
C ARG A 198 -5.05 -18.00 1.82
N VAL A 199 -4.72 -16.76 2.22
CA VAL A 199 -3.35 -16.35 2.53
C VAL A 199 -2.97 -16.67 3.97
N LEU A 200 -3.90 -16.57 4.92
CA LEU A 200 -3.67 -16.83 6.35
C LEU A 200 -3.64 -18.34 6.64
N ARG A 201 -2.53 -19.00 6.30
CA ARG A 201 -2.33 -20.43 6.54
C ARG A 201 -0.88 -20.76 6.91
N GLY A 202 -0.60 -22.01 7.24
CA GLY A 202 0.76 -22.52 7.48
C GLY A 202 1.56 -21.64 8.45
N VAL A 203 2.81 -21.32 8.08
CA VAL A 203 3.71 -20.48 8.88
C VAL A 203 3.16 -19.09 9.18
N VAL A 204 2.35 -18.52 8.28
CA VAL A 204 1.76 -17.18 8.43
C VAL A 204 0.72 -17.19 9.55
N LEU A 205 -0.11 -18.24 9.59
CA LEU A 205 -1.08 -18.45 10.66
C LEU A 205 -0.38 -18.68 12.00
N SER A 206 0.60 -19.59 12.05
CA SER A 206 1.36 -19.90 13.27
C SER A 206 2.03 -18.65 13.86
N ALA A 207 2.65 -17.83 13.01
CA ALA A 207 3.30 -16.58 13.41
C ALA A 207 2.32 -15.46 13.79
N SER A 208 1.02 -15.62 13.50
CA SER A 208 -0.05 -14.69 13.90
C SER A 208 -0.68 -15.08 15.24
N THR A 209 -0.60 -16.37 15.60
CA THR A 209 -1.14 -16.92 16.87
C THR A 209 -0.13 -16.92 18.03
N MET A 210 1.16 -16.74 17.78
CA MET A 210 2.15 -16.63 18.85
C MET A 210 2.16 -15.21 19.45
N PRO A 211 1.86 -15.04 20.75
CA PRO A 211 2.04 -13.75 21.41
C PRO A 211 3.53 -13.39 21.43
N ILE A 212 3.84 -12.15 21.07
CA ILE A 212 5.19 -11.60 21.17
C ILE A 212 5.50 -11.44 22.66
N GLY A 213 6.15 -12.44 23.26
CA GLY A 213 6.63 -12.36 24.64
C GLY A 213 6.57 -13.69 25.39
N GLY A 214 7.61 -14.49 25.26
CA GLY A 214 7.95 -15.54 26.23
C GLY A 214 9.40 -15.35 26.63
N VAL A 215 9.64 -14.45 27.59
CA VAL A 215 10.91 -14.40 28.33
C VAL A 215 10.93 -15.63 29.24
N ALA A 216 11.99 -16.43 29.15
CA ALA A 216 12.44 -17.32 30.21
C ALA A 216 13.78 -16.80 30.71
#